data_AF-A0A2T0K0Z8-F1
#
_entry.id   AF-A0A2T0K0Z8-F1
#
_cell.length_a   1.000
_cell.length_b   1.000
_cell.length_c   1.000
_cell.angle_alpha   90.00
_cell.angle_beta   90.00
_cell.angle_gamma   90.00
#
_symmetry.space_group_name_H-M   'P 1'
#
loop_
_entity.id
_entity.type
_entity.pdbx_description
1 polymer ?
#
loop_
_entity_poly.entity_id
_entity_poly.type
_entity_poly.pdbx_seq_one_letter_code
_entity_poly.pdbx_strand_id
1 'polypeptide(L)'
;MTSVEDVLGRDAWRELNETMLPEIRTIRRHGPGRLRRAALKALVQLGGEKALDPDDLAVLRRLIAIKRPGDRPHSLGGCWDHWLAVRGGDREGILRVLGLDRTAPSTYAMGQVLIDHLGHGGAEEGRYYRHVFVSPEINGWTLVYGPSCDPDLPRVREWVSELSARYGDAQAYYYGSRGDGDSWLIGVRGEIVRWCSSLEPETATGEPLPVEHQVMAELELTGRPEHLDDEDGEQTDFFFECNAPRVARELSVDAVWVDFPKDPVVSGRAVIAWPSADDDVSVFKGCYGVDV
;
A
#
# COMPACT_ATOMS: atom_id res chain seq x y z
N MET A 1 30.83 22.22 4.55
CA MET A 1 29.74 21.29 4.88
C MET A 1 28.72 22.06 5.68
N THR A 2 27.45 22.04 5.25
CA THR A 2 26.33 22.56 6.05
C THR A 2 26.22 21.73 7.33
N SER A 3 26.04 22.34 8.50
CA SER A 3 25.89 21.58 9.76
C SER A 3 24.52 20.88 9.79
N VAL A 4 24.40 19.75 10.50
CA VAL A 4 23.10 19.06 10.65
C VAL A 4 22.09 19.97 11.36
N GLU A 5 22.53 20.81 12.28
CA GLU A 5 21.66 21.81 12.93
C GLU A 5 21.09 22.83 11.93
N ASP A 6 21.89 23.30 10.97
CA ASP A 6 21.44 24.23 9.92
C ASP A 6 20.48 23.57 8.93
N VAL A 7 20.69 22.27 8.65
CA VAL A 7 19.79 21.48 7.78
C VAL A 7 18.44 21.26 8.48
N LEU A 8 18.46 20.83 9.75
CA LEU A 8 17.26 20.63 10.57
C LEU A 8 16.53 21.96 10.84
N GLY A 9 17.26 23.06 11.05
CA GLY A 9 16.69 24.36 11.36
C GLY A 9 15.99 25.04 10.17
N ARG A 10 16.31 24.61 8.94
CA ARG A 10 15.68 25.10 7.71
C ARG A 10 14.76 24.08 7.03
N ASP A 11 14.52 22.93 7.67
CA ASP A 11 13.72 21.83 7.11
C ASP A 11 14.23 21.39 5.71
N ALA A 12 15.55 21.38 5.51
CA ALA A 12 16.19 21.02 4.24
C ALA A 12 16.38 19.50 4.12
N TRP A 13 15.31 18.72 4.27
CA TRP A 13 15.32 17.26 4.43
C TRP A 13 16.07 16.47 3.35
N ARG A 14 16.14 17.01 2.12
CA ARG A 14 16.87 16.38 1.00
C ARG A 14 18.39 16.38 1.18
N GLU A 15 18.92 17.20 2.09
CA GLU A 15 20.36 17.24 2.40
C GLU A 15 20.77 16.19 3.44
N LEU A 16 19.79 15.53 4.08
CA LEU A 16 20.03 14.52 5.10
C LEU A 16 20.30 13.14 4.50
N ASN A 17 21.21 12.39 5.11
CA ASN A 17 21.47 10.99 4.76
C ASN A 17 21.88 10.16 5.99
N GLU A 18 21.94 8.84 5.84
CA GLU A 18 22.16 7.90 6.94
C GLU A 18 23.48 8.10 7.70
N THR A 19 24.51 8.65 7.05
CA THR A 19 25.81 8.92 7.70
C THR A 19 25.69 9.98 8.80
N MET A 20 24.64 10.80 8.77
CA MET A 20 24.35 11.85 9.74
C MET A 20 23.58 11.35 10.98
N LEU A 21 23.11 10.08 10.98
CA LEU A 21 22.33 9.51 12.09
C LEU A 21 22.97 9.70 13.49
N PRO A 22 24.30 9.50 13.69
CA PRO A 22 24.90 9.71 15.00
C PRO A 22 24.78 11.15 15.53
N GLU A 23 24.95 12.15 14.65
CA GLU A 23 24.82 13.57 15.00
C GLU A 23 23.36 13.93 15.29
N ILE A 24 22.42 13.44 14.47
CA ILE A 24 20.98 13.65 14.67
C ILE A 24 20.53 13.05 16.01
N ARG A 25 21.01 11.86 16.40
CA ARG A 25 20.75 11.27 17.72
C ARG A 25 21.29 12.16 18.85
N THR A 26 22.46 12.75 18.68
CA THR A 26 23.05 13.67 19.66
C THR A 26 22.19 14.92 19.82
N ILE A 27 21.73 15.52 18.72
CA ILE A 27 20.81 16.68 18.75
C ILE A 27 19.48 16.31 19.42
N ARG A 28 18.92 15.13 19.10
CA ARG A 28 17.68 14.62 19.73
C ARG A 28 17.79 14.53 21.25
N ARG A 29 18.92 14.03 21.77
CA ARG A 29 19.15 13.84 23.22
C ARG A 29 19.54 15.13 23.94
N HIS A 30 20.50 15.86 23.39
CA HIS A 30 21.23 16.90 24.11
C HIS A 30 21.16 18.27 23.43
N GLY A 31 20.75 18.32 22.15
CA GLY A 31 20.69 19.56 21.39
C GLY A 31 19.62 20.54 21.85
N PRO A 32 19.55 21.73 21.23
CA PRO A 32 18.57 22.77 21.53
C PRO A 32 17.14 22.24 21.41
N GLY A 33 16.27 22.58 22.37
CA GLY A 33 14.87 22.09 22.41
C GLY A 33 14.10 22.30 21.10
N ARG A 34 14.32 23.43 20.42
CA ARG A 34 13.73 23.75 19.11
C ARG A 34 14.08 22.75 17.99
N LEU A 35 15.24 22.10 18.08
CA LEU A 35 15.73 21.15 17.06
C LEU A 35 15.36 19.70 17.37
N ARG A 36 14.97 19.38 18.62
CA ARG A 36 14.73 17.98 19.02
C ARG A 36 13.57 17.33 18.28
N ARG A 37 12.51 18.09 17.96
CA ARG A 37 11.39 17.60 17.13
C ARG A 37 11.82 17.31 15.70
N ALA A 38 12.60 18.21 15.10
CA ALA A 38 13.14 18.01 13.76
C ALA A 38 14.10 16.83 13.71
N ALA A 39 14.97 16.69 14.72
CA ALA A 39 15.86 15.54 14.87
C ALA A 39 15.09 14.22 15.00
N LEU A 40 14.00 14.16 15.78
CA LEU A 40 13.16 12.95 15.87
C LEU A 40 12.57 12.58 14.50
N LYS A 41 12.01 13.56 13.77
CA LYS A 41 11.48 13.33 12.41
C LYS A 41 12.58 12.85 11.45
N ALA A 42 13.78 13.40 11.55
CA ALA A 42 14.93 12.98 10.73
C ALA A 42 15.37 11.55 11.03
N LEU A 43 15.39 11.14 12.30
CA LEU A 43 15.72 9.75 12.69
C LEU A 43 14.70 8.77 12.07
N VAL A 44 13.41 9.06 12.22
CA VAL A 44 12.35 8.24 11.62
C VAL A 44 12.53 8.19 10.09
N GLN A 45 12.74 9.34 9.44
CA GLN A 45 12.91 9.40 8.00
C GLN A 45 14.10 8.57 7.50
N LEU A 46 15.26 8.68 8.16
CA LEU A 46 16.49 8.09 7.65
C LEU A 46 16.68 6.62 8.04
N GLY A 47 16.20 6.21 9.20
CA GLY A 47 16.42 4.84 9.68
C GLY A 47 15.29 4.27 10.51
N GLY A 48 14.09 4.87 10.41
CA GLY A 48 12.86 4.46 11.10
C GLY A 48 13.07 4.11 12.57
N GLU A 49 12.41 3.07 13.06
CA GLU A 49 12.53 2.60 14.43
C GLU A 49 13.95 2.19 14.85
N LYS A 50 14.82 1.78 13.92
CA LYS A 50 16.22 1.41 14.23
C LYS A 50 17.08 2.64 14.51
N ALA A 51 16.69 3.79 13.98
CA ALA A 51 17.34 5.06 14.28
C ALA A 51 16.96 5.60 15.67
N LEU A 52 15.83 5.15 16.24
CA LEU A 52 15.29 5.64 17.51
C LEU A 52 15.99 5.02 18.72
N ASP A 53 16.12 5.82 19.77
CA ASP A 53 16.51 5.33 21.08
C ASP A 53 15.36 4.58 21.77
N PRO A 54 15.65 3.73 22.78
CA PRO A 54 14.61 2.97 23.49
C PRO A 54 13.47 3.83 24.05
N ASP A 55 13.78 5.03 24.55
CA ASP A 55 12.77 5.95 25.09
C ASP A 55 11.86 6.52 24.00
N ASP A 56 12.43 6.92 22.86
CA ASP A 56 11.66 7.41 21.71
C ASP A 56 10.79 6.30 21.13
N LEU A 57 11.32 5.08 21.05
CA LEU A 57 10.56 3.91 20.61
C LEU A 57 9.42 3.56 21.57
N ALA A 58 9.63 3.70 22.89
CA ALA A 58 8.58 3.50 23.89
C ALA A 58 7.47 4.56 23.76
N VAL A 59 7.83 5.81 23.51
CA VAL A 59 6.86 6.90 23.25
C VAL A 59 6.06 6.62 21.98
N LEU A 60 6.71 6.22 20.88
CA LEU A 60 6.05 5.86 19.63
C LEU A 60 5.05 4.71 19.84
N ARG A 61 5.48 3.62 20.50
CA ARG A 61 4.61 2.48 20.83
C ARG A 61 3.40 2.89 21.68
N ARG A 62 3.61 3.79 22.64
CA ARG A 62 2.53 4.34 23.47
C ARG A 62 1.56 5.19 22.64
N LEU A 63 2.07 6.03 21.74
CA LEU A 63 1.25 6.85 20.86
C LEU A 63 0.35 5.98 19.97
N ILE A 64 0.92 4.94 19.36
CA ILE A 64 0.18 3.93 18.60
C ILE A 64 -0.92 3.31 19.48
N ALA A 65 -0.58 2.86 20.68
CA ALA A 65 -1.56 2.26 21.59
C ALA A 65 -2.71 3.22 21.97
N ILE A 66 -2.43 4.52 22.12
CA ILE A 66 -3.44 5.56 22.43
C ILE A 66 -4.32 5.87 21.23
N LYS A 67 -3.77 5.94 20.02
CA LYS A 67 -4.51 6.34 18.81
C LYS A 67 -5.37 5.20 18.26
N ARG A 68 -4.90 3.96 18.34
CA ARG A 68 -5.57 2.77 17.77
C ARG A 68 -7.07 2.60 18.12
N PRO A 69 -7.53 2.83 19.36
CA PRO A 69 -8.96 2.67 19.67
C PRO A 69 -9.89 3.63 18.90
N GLY A 70 -9.38 4.80 18.50
CA GLY A 70 -10.14 5.79 17.73
C GLY A 70 -9.78 5.83 16.25
N ASP A 71 -8.90 4.94 15.80
CA ASP A 71 -8.47 4.86 14.42
C ASP A 71 -9.59 4.27 13.55
N ARG A 72 -9.96 5.00 12.49
CA ARG A 72 -11.06 4.61 11.59
C ARG A 72 -10.50 4.35 10.20
N PRO A 73 -10.96 3.28 9.52
CA PRO A 73 -10.62 3.07 8.13
C PRO A 73 -10.98 4.27 7.25
N HIS A 74 -10.07 4.59 6.35
CA HIS A 74 -10.25 5.55 5.28
C HIS A 74 -9.48 5.04 4.05
N SER A 75 -9.76 5.62 2.88
CA SER A 75 -8.99 5.31 1.67
C SER A 75 -7.49 5.56 1.90
N LEU A 76 -6.67 4.69 1.31
CA LEU A 76 -5.23 4.79 1.32
C LEU A 76 -4.78 4.88 -0.14
N GLY A 77 -4.14 5.99 -0.52
CA GLY A 77 -3.73 6.20 -1.91
C GLY A 77 -2.41 6.94 -2.06
N GLY A 78 -1.72 6.69 -3.16
CA GLY A 78 -0.42 7.20 -3.53
C GLY A 78 -0.31 7.45 -5.03
N CYS A 79 0.92 7.47 -5.55
CA CYS A 79 1.14 7.57 -7.00
C CYS A 79 0.94 6.20 -7.70
N TRP A 80 1.32 5.12 -7.02
CA TRP A 80 1.24 3.75 -7.51
C TRP A 80 0.67 2.85 -6.41
N ASP A 81 -0.61 2.54 -6.53
CA ASP A 81 -1.38 1.85 -5.50
C ASP A 81 -1.58 0.39 -5.85
N HIS A 82 -1.01 -0.49 -5.02
CA HIS A 82 -1.03 -1.93 -5.24
C HIS A 82 -1.70 -2.57 -4.01
N TRP A 83 -2.77 -3.34 -4.21
CA TRP A 83 -3.44 -3.99 -3.10
C TRP A 83 -4.07 -5.33 -3.44
N LEU A 84 -4.19 -6.18 -2.43
CA LEU A 84 -5.03 -7.37 -2.42
C LEU A 84 -6.31 -7.08 -1.66
N ALA A 85 -7.43 -7.63 -2.13
CA ALA A 85 -8.66 -7.76 -1.37
C ALA A 85 -8.95 -9.25 -1.17
N VAL A 86 -8.99 -9.70 0.08
CA VAL A 86 -9.22 -11.11 0.45
C VAL A 86 -10.49 -11.20 1.26
N ARG A 87 -11.39 -12.12 0.91
CA ARG A 87 -12.63 -12.29 1.67
C ARG A 87 -12.36 -12.81 3.08
N GLY A 88 -13.07 -12.27 4.06
CA GLY A 88 -12.99 -12.61 5.48
C GLY A 88 -11.90 -11.86 6.25
N GLY A 89 -11.72 -12.27 7.52
CA GLY A 89 -10.85 -11.62 8.50
C GLY A 89 -9.74 -12.49 9.09
N ASP A 90 -9.41 -13.65 8.48
CA ASP A 90 -8.31 -14.52 8.95
C ASP A 90 -6.95 -13.91 8.57
N ARG A 91 -6.56 -12.83 9.27
CA ARG A 91 -5.30 -12.13 9.04
C ARG A 91 -4.11 -13.06 9.13
N GLU A 92 -4.04 -13.91 10.15
CA GLU A 92 -2.89 -14.81 10.32
C GLU A 92 -2.78 -15.80 9.17
N GLY A 93 -3.91 -16.30 8.67
CA GLY A 93 -3.94 -17.14 7.48
C GLY A 93 -3.52 -16.42 6.21
N ILE A 94 -3.96 -15.18 6.01
CA ILE A 94 -3.54 -14.35 4.88
C ILE A 94 -2.02 -14.10 4.92
N LEU A 95 -1.50 -13.67 6.06
CA LEU A 95 -0.07 -13.41 6.25
C LEU A 95 0.79 -14.65 5.96
N ARG A 96 0.33 -15.85 6.37
CA ARG A 96 1.02 -17.10 6.05
C ARG A 96 1.15 -17.35 4.56
N VAL A 97 0.10 -17.13 3.76
CA VAL A 97 0.15 -17.31 2.30
C VAL A 97 1.14 -16.34 1.66
N LEU A 98 1.15 -15.10 2.15
CA LEU A 98 2.08 -14.06 1.67
C LEU A 98 3.53 -14.25 2.15
N GLY A 99 3.79 -15.22 3.04
CA GLY A 99 5.11 -15.43 3.63
C GLY A 99 5.53 -14.34 4.62
N LEU A 100 4.57 -13.70 5.29
CA LEU A 100 4.79 -12.63 6.26
C LEU A 100 4.60 -13.18 7.67
N ASP A 101 5.63 -13.08 8.52
CA ASP A 101 5.65 -13.69 9.86
C ASP A 101 5.96 -12.70 10.98
N ARG A 102 6.27 -11.45 10.64
CA ARG A 102 6.40 -10.34 11.57
C ARG A 102 5.25 -9.37 11.40
N THR A 103 4.77 -8.83 12.51
CA THR A 103 3.76 -7.78 12.53
C THR A 103 4.07 -6.72 13.57
N ALA A 104 3.65 -5.49 13.28
CA ALA A 104 3.62 -4.38 14.21
C ALA A 104 2.21 -3.77 14.24
N PRO A 105 1.68 -3.42 15.43
CA PRO A 105 0.50 -2.57 15.54
C PRO A 105 0.62 -1.31 14.69
N SER A 106 -0.44 -0.99 13.94
CA SER A 106 -0.48 0.20 13.09
C SER A 106 -1.79 0.96 13.24
N THR A 107 -1.81 2.16 12.67
CA THR A 107 -3.00 2.97 12.37
C THR A 107 -3.13 3.19 10.87
N TYR A 108 -4.29 3.61 10.37
CA TYR A 108 -4.46 3.97 8.95
C TYR A 108 -3.55 5.12 8.54
N ALA A 109 -3.37 6.12 9.40
CA ALA A 109 -2.43 7.20 9.16
C ALA A 109 -1.00 6.68 8.96
N MET A 110 -0.57 5.66 9.71
CA MET A 110 0.75 5.03 9.51
C MET A 110 0.79 4.21 8.20
N GLY A 111 -0.31 3.51 7.87
CA GLY A 111 -0.45 2.80 6.60
C GLY A 111 -0.30 3.71 5.38
N GLN A 112 -0.94 4.89 5.41
CA GLN A 112 -0.84 5.90 4.36
C GLN A 112 0.61 6.33 4.13
N VAL A 113 1.36 6.56 5.20
CA VAL A 113 2.76 6.96 5.08
C VAL A 113 3.64 5.84 4.54
N LEU A 114 3.39 4.61 4.98
CA LEU A 114 4.09 3.45 4.44
C LEU A 114 3.87 3.35 2.92
N ILE A 115 2.61 3.40 2.47
CA ILE A 115 2.27 3.25 1.04
C ILE A 115 2.91 4.36 0.21
N ASP A 116 2.80 5.62 0.65
CA ASP A 116 3.44 6.76 -0.02
C ASP A 116 4.97 6.58 -0.12
N HIS A 117 5.60 6.14 0.97
CA HIS A 117 7.04 5.89 0.97
C HIS A 117 7.45 4.75 0.01
N LEU A 118 6.72 3.64 0.04
CA LEU A 118 7.03 2.46 -0.76
C LEU A 118 6.80 2.70 -2.26
N GLY A 119 5.76 3.46 -2.62
CA GLY A 119 5.47 3.83 -4.01
C GLY A 119 6.60 4.65 -4.64
N HIS A 120 7.21 5.56 -3.88
CA HIS A 120 8.32 6.40 -4.37
C HIS A 120 9.70 5.73 -4.36
N GLY A 121 9.75 4.40 -4.35
CA GLY A 121 11.00 3.64 -4.40
C GLY A 121 11.84 3.86 -3.15
N GLY A 122 11.27 3.56 -1.97
CA GLY A 122 12.00 3.53 -0.70
C GLY A 122 13.43 2.98 -0.86
N ALA A 123 14.39 3.52 -0.11
CA ALA A 123 15.82 3.48 -0.46
C ALA A 123 16.33 2.15 -1.06
N GLU A 124 16.92 2.26 -2.26
CA GLU A 124 17.64 1.27 -3.10
C GLU A 124 16.84 0.58 -4.23
N GLU A 125 17.17 0.97 -5.46
CA GLU A 125 16.79 0.29 -6.71
C GLU A 125 17.02 -1.23 -6.60
N GLY A 126 15.95 -2.01 -6.79
CA GLY A 126 16.02 -3.48 -6.85
C GLY A 126 15.66 -4.23 -5.57
N ARG A 127 15.42 -3.56 -4.44
CA ARG A 127 14.84 -4.20 -3.24
C ARG A 127 13.33 -3.95 -3.19
N TYR A 128 12.54 -4.88 -3.71
CA TYR A 128 11.10 -4.88 -3.46
C TYR A 128 10.86 -5.01 -1.95
N TYR A 129 10.45 -3.94 -1.29
CA TYR A 129 10.01 -4.01 0.10
C TYR A 129 8.84 -4.99 0.17
N ARG A 130 9.01 -6.05 0.97
CA ARG A 130 7.93 -7.00 1.31
C ARG A 130 7.05 -6.49 2.45
N HIS A 131 7.09 -5.20 2.72
CA HIS A 131 6.29 -4.57 3.77
C HIS A 131 4.91 -4.29 3.21
N VAL A 132 3.91 -4.65 3.98
CA VAL A 132 2.53 -4.37 3.63
C VAL A 132 1.79 -3.78 4.82
N PHE A 133 0.89 -2.85 4.53
CA PHE A 133 -0.15 -2.49 5.47
C PHE A 133 -1.30 -3.49 5.33
N VAL A 134 -1.78 -4.04 6.44
CA VAL A 134 -2.93 -4.95 6.46
C VAL A 134 -4.05 -4.31 7.26
N SER A 135 -5.20 -4.14 6.63
CA SER A 135 -6.38 -3.55 7.26
C SER A 135 -6.97 -4.49 8.34
N PRO A 136 -7.84 -3.98 9.23
CA PRO A 136 -8.88 -4.82 9.80
C PRO A 136 -9.79 -5.39 8.69
N GLU A 137 -10.65 -6.34 9.05
CA GLU A 137 -11.75 -6.74 8.16
C GLU A 137 -12.72 -5.56 8.02
N ILE A 138 -13.04 -5.18 6.77
CA ILE A 138 -13.95 -4.11 6.37
C ILE A 138 -15.01 -4.74 5.48
N ASN A 139 -16.27 -4.71 5.90
CA ASN A 139 -17.40 -5.23 5.12
C ASN A 139 -17.18 -6.66 4.59
N GLY A 140 -16.52 -7.51 5.39
CA GLY A 140 -16.21 -8.89 4.98
C GLY A 140 -14.94 -9.04 4.15
N TRP A 141 -14.08 -8.03 4.05
CA TRP A 141 -12.82 -8.06 3.30
C TRP A 141 -11.63 -7.59 4.13
N THR A 142 -10.51 -8.29 4.02
CA THR A 142 -9.21 -7.80 4.50
C THR A 142 -8.40 -7.30 3.32
N LEU A 143 -7.90 -6.07 3.42
CA LEU A 143 -7.08 -5.43 2.42
C LEU A 143 -5.60 -5.54 2.81
N VAL A 144 -4.74 -5.84 1.84
CA VAL A 144 -3.28 -5.87 2.00
C VAL A 144 -2.69 -4.91 0.98
N TYR A 145 -1.98 -3.89 1.44
CA TYR A 145 -1.44 -2.82 0.59
C TYR A 145 0.07 -2.85 0.57
N GLY A 146 0.65 -2.65 -0.61
CA GLY A 146 2.07 -2.42 -0.80
C GLY A 146 2.56 -2.97 -2.13
N PRO A 147 3.75 -2.52 -2.62
CA PRO A 147 4.23 -2.88 -3.95
C PRO A 147 4.35 -4.38 -4.21
N SER A 148 4.46 -5.19 -3.15
CA SER A 148 4.50 -6.64 -3.28
C SER A 148 3.20 -7.26 -3.79
N CYS A 149 2.09 -6.52 -3.76
CA CYS A 149 0.74 -6.93 -4.15
C CYS A 149 0.39 -6.66 -5.61
N ASP A 150 1.36 -6.20 -6.41
CA ASP A 150 1.20 -5.92 -7.83
C ASP A 150 0.67 -7.15 -8.62
N PRO A 151 -0.49 -7.03 -9.30
CA PRO A 151 -1.08 -8.11 -10.09
C PRO A 151 -0.16 -8.67 -11.19
N ASP A 152 0.79 -7.89 -11.68
CA ASP A 152 1.67 -8.27 -12.78
C ASP A 152 2.86 -9.12 -12.28
N LEU A 153 3.05 -9.23 -10.96
CA LEU A 153 4.06 -10.12 -10.39
C LEU A 153 3.57 -11.57 -10.36
N PRO A 154 4.34 -12.54 -10.90
CA PRO A 154 3.93 -13.94 -10.96
C PRO A 154 3.50 -14.55 -9.63
N ARG A 155 4.18 -14.18 -8.52
CA ARG A 155 3.82 -14.64 -7.17
C ARG A 155 2.43 -14.21 -6.71
N VAL A 156 1.93 -13.07 -7.20
CA VAL A 156 0.62 -12.55 -6.81
C VAL A 156 -0.49 -13.41 -7.40
N ARG A 157 -0.27 -13.99 -8.59
CA ARG A 157 -1.16 -15.01 -9.15
C ARG A 157 -1.27 -16.26 -8.28
N GLU A 158 -0.16 -16.73 -7.74
CA GLU A 158 -0.14 -17.86 -6.80
C GLU A 158 -0.88 -17.50 -5.51
N TRP A 159 -0.62 -16.31 -4.94
CA TRP A 159 -1.33 -15.83 -3.75
C TRP A 159 -2.83 -15.72 -3.97
N VAL A 160 -3.27 -15.08 -5.05
CA VAL A 160 -4.71 -14.93 -5.35
C VAL A 160 -5.38 -16.29 -5.53
N SER A 161 -4.72 -17.23 -6.20
CA SER A 161 -5.23 -18.61 -6.35
C SER A 161 -5.37 -19.28 -4.98
N GLU A 162 -4.32 -19.29 -4.15
CA GLU A 162 -4.36 -19.94 -2.83
C GLU A 162 -5.37 -19.27 -1.87
N LEU A 163 -5.39 -17.94 -1.83
CA LEU A 163 -6.30 -17.17 -0.97
C LEU A 163 -7.76 -17.36 -1.39
N SER A 164 -8.06 -17.32 -2.69
CA SER A 164 -9.43 -17.56 -3.18
C SER A 164 -9.86 -19.00 -2.97
N ALA A 165 -8.96 -19.99 -3.07
CA ALA A 165 -9.27 -21.38 -2.72
C ALA A 165 -9.67 -21.52 -1.25
N ARG A 166 -9.01 -20.78 -0.37
CA ARG A 166 -9.23 -20.85 1.08
C ARG A 166 -10.42 -20.02 1.56
N TYR A 167 -10.64 -18.85 0.98
CA TYR A 167 -11.61 -17.87 1.47
C TYR A 167 -12.76 -17.58 0.51
N GLY A 168 -12.83 -18.29 -0.61
CA GLY A 168 -13.86 -18.14 -1.63
C GLY A 168 -13.49 -17.13 -2.69
N ASP A 169 -13.07 -15.92 -2.31
CA ASP A 169 -12.65 -14.86 -3.24
C ASP A 169 -11.37 -14.17 -2.79
N ALA A 170 -10.49 -13.88 -3.74
CA ALA A 170 -9.33 -13.02 -3.55
C ALA A 170 -9.03 -12.28 -4.85
N GLN A 171 -8.62 -11.02 -4.74
CA GLN A 171 -8.43 -10.11 -5.86
C GLN A 171 -7.14 -9.33 -5.66
N ALA A 172 -6.44 -8.99 -6.73
CA ALA A 172 -5.31 -8.07 -6.72
C ALA A 172 -5.56 -6.93 -7.70
N TYR A 173 -5.06 -5.75 -7.37
CA TYR A 173 -5.28 -4.52 -8.12
C TYR A 173 -4.04 -3.65 -8.15
N TYR A 174 -3.87 -2.94 -9.26
CA TYR A 174 -2.92 -1.85 -9.44
C TYR A 174 -3.64 -0.62 -10.02
N TYR A 175 -3.37 0.55 -9.45
CA TYR A 175 -3.81 1.84 -9.97
C TYR A 175 -2.67 2.86 -9.95
N GLY A 176 -2.32 3.38 -11.12
CA GLY A 176 -1.40 4.50 -11.29
C GLY A 176 -2.16 5.83 -11.38
N SER A 177 -2.21 6.61 -10.29
CA SER A 177 -3.03 7.84 -10.23
C SER A 177 -2.59 8.98 -11.17
N ARG A 178 -1.47 8.80 -11.89
CA ARG A 178 -0.97 9.72 -12.92
C ARG A 178 -1.16 9.19 -14.36
N GLY A 179 -1.98 8.16 -14.53
CA GLY A 179 -2.15 7.47 -15.82
C GLY A 179 -0.99 6.53 -16.13
N ASP A 180 -0.36 5.98 -15.09
CA ASP A 180 0.75 5.03 -15.22
C ASP A 180 0.28 3.59 -15.48
N GLY A 181 -1.04 3.37 -15.48
CA GLY A 181 -1.70 2.12 -15.82
C GLY A 181 -2.67 1.62 -14.75
N ASP A 182 -3.38 0.56 -15.12
CA ASP A 182 -4.40 -0.10 -14.33
C ASP A 182 -4.29 -1.60 -14.54
N SER A 183 -4.40 -2.40 -13.48
CA SER A 183 -4.56 -3.84 -13.65
C SER A 183 -5.41 -4.47 -12.55
N TRP A 184 -6.08 -5.57 -12.89
CA TRP A 184 -6.86 -6.37 -11.96
C TRP A 184 -6.69 -7.86 -12.23
N LEU A 185 -6.61 -8.62 -11.15
CA LEU A 185 -6.50 -10.08 -11.13
C LEU A 185 -7.57 -10.63 -10.19
N ILE A 186 -8.50 -11.41 -10.71
CA ILE A 186 -9.67 -11.90 -9.97
C ILE A 186 -9.58 -13.41 -9.81
N GLY A 187 -9.53 -13.86 -8.55
CA GLY A 187 -9.56 -15.28 -8.15
C GLY A 187 -10.86 -15.64 -7.45
N VAL A 188 -11.47 -16.75 -7.87
CA VAL A 188 -12.69 -17.31 -7.29
C VAL A 188 -12.47 -18.80 -7.04
N ARG A 189 -12.58 -19.22 -5.77
CA ARG A 189 -12.49 -20.63 -5.32
C ARG A 189 -11.26 -21.37 -5.84
N GLY A 190 -10.12 -20.68 -5.95
CA GLY A 190 -8.86 -21.27 -6.37
C GLY A 190 -8.52 -21.10 -7.85
N GLU A 191 -9.45 -20.58 -8.65
CA GLU A 191 -9.23 -20.35 -10.08
C GLU A 191 -9.16 -18.86 -10.38
N ILE A 192 -8.20 -18.49 -11.22
CA ILE A 192 -8.13 -17.14 -11.78
C ILE A 192 -9.19 -17.05 -12.89
N VAL A 193 -10.18 -16.19 -12.70
CA VAL A 193 -11.32 -16.04 -13.62
C VAL A 193 -11.19 -14.85 -14.56
N ARG A 194 -10.37 -13.84 -14.18
CA ARG A 194 -10.04 -12.69 -15.02
C ARG A 194 -8.66 -12.16 -14.64
N TRP A 195 -7.86 -11.81 -15.64
CA TRP A 195 -6.71 -10.92 -15.50
C TRP A 195 -6.71 -9.94 -16.66
N CYS A 196 -6.49 -8.66 -16.38
CA CYS A 196 -6.41 -7.61 -17.37
C CYS A 196 -5.45 -6.52 -16.87
N SER A 197 -4.69 -5.94 -17.78
CA SER A 197 -3.77 -4.81 -17.54
C SER A 197 -3.91 -3.82 -18.69
N SER A 198 -4.00 -2.53 -18.40
CA SER A 198 -4.03 -1.47 -19.41
C SER A 198 -2.68 -1.30 -20.11
N LEU A 199 -1.60 -1.84 -19.53
CA LEU A 199 -0.25 -1.77 -20.10
C LEU A 199 0.03 -2.89 -21.10
N GLU A 200 -0.65 -4.03 -20.93
CA GLU A 200 -0.54 -5.21 -21.81
C GLU A 200 -1.93 -5.84 -22.07
N PRO A 201 -2.91 -5.08 -22.57
CA PRO A 201 -4.31 -5.50 -22.65
C PRO A 201 -4.50 -6.76 -23.49
N GLU A 202 -3.72 -6.94 -24.55
CA GLU A 202 -3.76 -8.10 -25.45
C GLU A 202 -3.42 -9.43 -24.77
N THR A 203 -2.77 -9.36 -23.60
CA THR A 203 -2.40 -10.55 -22.83
C THR A 203 -3.48 -10.97 -21.82
N ALA A 204 -4.56 -10.20 -21.70
CA ALA A 204 -5.67 -10.47 -20.78
C ALA A 204 -6.22 -11.90 -20.92
N THR A 205 -6.69 -12.45 -19.80
CA THR A 205 -7.21 -13.83 -19.73
C THR A 205 -8.55 -13.89 -19.02
N GLY A 206 -9.37 -14.88 -19.35
CA GLY A 206 -10.71 -15.05 -18.77
C GLY A 206 -11.77 -14.17 -19.42
N GLU A 207 -13.03 -14.36 -19.05
CA GLU A 207 -14.15 -13.57 -19.60
C GLU A 207 -14.23 -12.18 -18.96
N PRO A 208 -14.60 -11.13 -19.73
CA PRO A 208 -14.78 -9.80 -19.17
C PRO A 208 -15.81 -9.81 -18.05
N LEU A 209 -15.53 -9.05 -16.99
CA LEU A 209 -16.37 -8.92 -15.82
C LEU A 209 -17.66 -8.15 -16.16
N PRO A 210 -18.74 -8.29 -15.36
CA PRO A 210 -19.95 -7.50 -15.53
C PRO A 210 -19.70 -5.97 -15.55
N VAL A 211 -18.74 -5.49 -14.74
CA VAL A 211 -18.35 -4.07 -14.73
C VAL A 211 -17.64 -3.65 -16.02
N GLU A 212 -16.82 -4.53 -16.62
CA GLU A 212 -16.18 -4.27 -17.92
C GLU A 212 -17.25 -4.18 -19.02
N HIS A 213 -18.20 -5.11 -19.03
CA HIS A 213 -19.33 -5.07 -19.97
C HIS A 213 -20.19 -3.82 -19.83
N GLN A 214 -20.42 -3.36 -18.60
CA GLN A 214 -21.16 -2.13 -18.34
C GLN A 214 -20.44 -0.92 -18.96
N VAL A 215 -19.12 -0.80 -18.75
CA VAL A 215 -18.33 0.31 -19.32
C VAL A 215 -18.31 0.25 -20.84
N MET A 216 -18.13 -0.94 -21.42
CA MET A 216 -18.19 -1.13 -22.88
C MET A 216 -19.54 -0.62 -23.44
N ALA A 217 -20.64 -0.92 -22.76
CA ALA A 217 -21.97 -0.46 -23.18
C ALA A 217 -22.16 1.06 -23.00
N GLU A 218 -21.62 1.64 -21.92
CA GLU A 218 -21.66 3.09 -21.65
C GLU A 218 -20.90 3.89 -22.72
N LEU A 219 -19.80 3.33 -23.23
CA LEU A 219 -18.96 3.91 -24.27
C LEU A 219 -19.39 3.52 -25.70
N GLU A 220 -20.48 2.76 -25.85
CA GLU A 220 -20.95 2.23 -27.14
C GLU A 220 -19.90 1.37 -27.90
N LEU A 221 -18.96 0.78 -27.16
CA LEU A 221 -17.90 -0.07 -27.69
C LEU A 221 -18.39 -1.51 -27.89
N THR A 222 -17.81 -2.20 -28.87
CA THR A 222 -18.16 -3.59 -29.20
C THR A 222 -16.98 -4.53 -29.07
N GLY A 223 -17.25 -5.82 -28.86
CA GLY A 223 -16.22 -6.84 -28.72
C GLY A 223 -15.73 -7.00 -27.27
N ARG A 224 -14.42 -7.21 -27.12
CA ARG A 224 -13.77 -7.45 -25.82
C ARG A 224 -12.82 -6.30 -25.52
N PRO A 225 -12.65 -5.89 -24.24
CA PRO A 225 -11.73 -4.82 -23.86
C PRO A 225 -10.31 -5.00 -24.40
N GLU A 226 -9.77 -6.22 -24.31
CA GLU A 226 -8.43 -6.56 -24.80
C GLU A 226 -8.26 -6.54 -26.33
N HIS A 227 -9.34 -6.36 -27.08
CA HIS A 227 -9.33 -6.31 -28.55
C HIS A 227 -9.71 -4.93 -29.09
N LEU A 228 -9.91 -3.94 -28.22
CA LEU A 228 -10.19 -2.56 -28.63
C LEU A 228 -9.00 -1.99 -29.40
N ASP A 229 -9.31 -1.17 -30.40
CA ASP A 229 -8.32 -0.45 -31.18
C ASP A 229 -7.89 0.82 -30.44
N ASP A 230 -6.59 1.04 -30.30
CA ASP A 230 -6.06 2.27 -29.69
C ASP A 230 -5.76 3.35 -30.74
N GLU A 231 -5.85 3.07 -32.05
CA GLU A 231 -5.69 4.10 -33.08
C GLU A 231 -6.71 5.25 -32.93
N ASP A 232 -7.94 4.92 -32.53
CA ASP A 232 -9.03 5.87 -32.29
C ASP A 232 -9.22 6.20 -30.79
N GLY A 233 -8.37 5.67 -29.90
CA GLY A 233 -8.39 5.92 -28.46
C GLY A 233 -9.45 5.14 -27.67
N GLU A 234 -10.15 4.17 -28.28
CA GLU A 234 -11.21 3.39 -27.62
C GLU A 234 -10.68 2.64 -26.39
N GLN A 235 -9.47 2.09 -26.50
CA GLN A 235 -8.81 1.40 -25.40
C GLN A 235 -8.48 2.36 -24.25
N THR A 236 -7.92 3.53 -24.58
CA THR A 236 -7.64 4.59 -23.60
C THR A 236 -8.92 5.03 -22.86
N ASP A 237 -10.01 5.28 -23.59
CA ASP A 237 -11.30 5.66 -23.00
C ASP A 237 -11.86 4.54 -22.11
N PHE A 238 -11.77 3.29 -22.55
CA PHE A 238 -12.19 2.14 -21.75
C PHE A 238 -11.44 2.04 -20.42
N PHE A 239 -10.11 2.07 -20.43
CA PHE A 239 -9.31 1.93 -19.19
C PHE A 239 -9.43 3.15 -18.28
N PHE A 240 -9.65 4.33 -18.84
CA PHE A 240 -9.96 5.52 -18.05
C PHE A 240 -11.25 5.34 -17.24
N GLU A 241 -12.32 4.83 -17.87
CA GLU A 241 -13.62 4.62 -17.24
C GLU A 241 -13.72 3.30 -16.43
N CYS A 242 -12.98 2.26 -16.82
CA CYS A 242 -12.93 0.94 -16.18
C CYS A 242 -11.60 0.72 -15.43
N ASN A 243 -11.25 1.66 -14.55
CA ASN A 243 -10.03 1.59 -13.74
C ASN A 243 -10.15 0.61 -12.56
N ALA A 244 -9.01 0.23 -11.99
CA ALA A 244 -8.94 -0.74 -10.90
C ALA A 244 -9.76 -0.34 -9.65
N PRO A 245 -9.81 0.93 -9.21
CA PRO A 245 -10.70 1.36 -8.13
C PRO A 245 -12.19 1.07 -8.42
N ARG A 246 -12.67 1.31 -9.65
CA ARG A 246 -14.05 0.98 -10.04
C ARG A 246 -14.29 -0.53 -10.01
N VAL A 247 -13.38 -1.33 -10.55
CA VAL A 247 -13.51 -2.80 -10.51
C VAL A 247 -13.54 -3.31 -9.07
N ALA A 248 -12.66 -2.79 -8.20
CA ALA A 248 -12.63 -3.14 -6.78
C ALA A 248 -13.90 -2.70 -6.03
N ARG A 249 -14.48 -1.54 -6.36
CA ARG A 249 -15.75 -1.10 -5.79
C ARG A 249 -16.88 -2.09 -6.04
N GLU A 250 -16.98 -2.61 -7.26
CA GLU A 250 -18.06 -3.53 -7.65
C GLU A 250 -17.87 -4.95 -7.09
N LEU A 251 -16.61 -5.39 -6.91
CA LEU A 251 -16.30 -6.78 -6.53
C LEU A 251 -15.89 -6.95 -5.07
N SER A 252 -15.37 -5.92 -4.41
CA SER A 252 -14.85 -5.96 -3.05
C SER A 252 -14.96 -4.61 -2.32
N VAL A 253 -13.86 -3.85 -2.25
CA VAL A 253 -13.76 -2.54 -1.59
C VAL A 253 -12.84 -1.64 -2.42
N ASP A 254 -13.31 -0.45 -2.79
CA ASP A 254 -12.45 0.62 -3.28
C ASP A 254 -11.54 1.08 -2.14
N ALA A 255 -10.29 0.66 -2.24
CA ALA A 255 -9.26 0.79 -1.23
C ALA A 255 -8.53 2.13 -1.28
N VAL A 256 -8.67 2.88 -2.39
CA VAL A 256 -7.74 3.94 -2.80
C VAL A 256 -8.45 5.27 -3.05
N TRP A 257 -9.71 5.25 -3.49
CA TRP A 257 -10.36 6.45 -4.04
C TRP A 257 -11.59 6.92 -3.24
N VAL A 258 -12.42 7.76 -3.88
CA VAL A 258 -13.50 8.53 -3.23
C VAL A 258 -14.68 7.69 -2.76
N ASP A 259 -14.81 6.45 -3.26
CA ASP A 259 -15.96 5.58 -2.96
C ASP A 259 -15.67 4.59 -1.83
N PHE A 260 -14.61 4.83 -1.04
CA PHE A 260 -14.38 4.09 0.20
C PHE A 260 -15.66 4.11 1.08
N PRO A 261 -16.07 2.98 1.68
CA PRO A 261 -17.32 2.91 2.44
C PRO A 261 -17.40 3.98 3.54
N LYS A 262 -18.48 4.76 3.57
CA LYS A 262 -18.69 5.85 4.54
C LYS A 262 -18.88 5.36 5.97
N ASP A 263 -19.58 4.24 6.13
CA ASP A 263 -19.88 3.60 7.41
C ASP A 263 -19.49 2.11 7.37
N PRO A 264 -18.18 1.80 7.33
CA PRO A 264 -17.74 0.42 7.20
C PRO A 264 -18.05 -0.38 8.48
N VAL A 265 -18.46 -1.63 8.30
CA VAL A 265 -18.47 -2.62 9.38
C VAL A 265 -17.04 -3.14 9.55
N VAL A 266 -16.46 -2.89 10.71
CA VAL A 266 -15.03 -3.15 10.97
C VAL A 266 -14.86 -4.21 12.05
N SER A 267 -13.99 -5.20 11.81
CA SER A 267 -13.59 -6.21 12.79
C SER A 267 -12.06 -6.38 12.82
N GLY A 268 -11.50 -6.44 14.02
CA GLY A 268 -10.05 -6.54 14.20
C GLY A 268 -9.33 -5.19 14.19
N ARG A 269 -8.03 -5.20 13.88
CA ARG A 269 -7.18 -4.00 13.88
C ARG A 269 -6.10 -4.08 12.81
N ALA A 270 -5.74 -2.91 12.28
CA ALA A 270 -4.66 -2.77 11.34
C ALA A 270 -3.30 -3.15 11.93
N VAL A 271 -2.43 -3.65 11.06
CA VAL A 271 -1.02 -3.95 11.33
C VAL A 271 -0.18 -3.60 10.11
N ILE A 272 1.12 -3.43 10.31
CA ILE A 272 2.11 -3.54 9.24
C ILE A 272 2.76 -4.91 9.38
N ALA A 273 2.99 -5.61 8.27
CA ALA A 273 3.56 -6.94 8.23
C ALA A 273 4.73 -7.05 7.25
N TRP A 274 5.69 -7.92 7.55
CA TRP A 274 6.91 -8.15 6.77
C TRP A 274 7.48 -9.55 7.06
N PRO A 275 8.38 -10.08 6.21
CA PRO A 275 9.03 -11.37 6.47
C PRO A 275 10.23 -11.22 7.41
N SER A 276 10.52 -12.24 8.23
CA SER A 276 11.68 -12.25 9.13
C SER A 276 13.01 -12.31 8.40
N ALA A 277 13.03 -12.75 7.13
CA ALA A 277 14.22 -12.73 6.30
C ALA A 277 14.73 -11.30 6.03
N ASP A 278 13.85 -10.30 6.21
CA ASP A 278 14.13 -8.88 6.02
C ASP A 278 14.43 -8.21 7.37
N ASP A 279 15.35 -8.80 8.15
CA ASP A 279 15.79 -8.28 9.47
C ASP A 279 16.37 -6.87 9.38
N ASP A 280 16.79 -6.43 8.18
CA ASP A 280 17.30 -5.09 7.95
C ASP A 280 16.23 -4.00 7.77
N VAL A 281 14.95 -4.37 7.68
CA VAL A 281 13.93 -3.38 7.36
C VAL A 281 13.47 -2.60 8.58
N SER A 282 13.27 -1.32 8.36
CA SER A 282 12.69 -0.41 9.32
C SER A 282 11.35 0.08 8.77
N VAL A 283 10.28 -0.32 9.44
CA VAL A 283 8.87 -0.06 9.07
C VAL A 283 8.59 1.43 8.88
N PHE A 284 9.25 2.30 9.66
CA PHE A 284 9.01 3.74 9.60
C PHE A 284 10.06 4.52 8.80
N LYS A 285 11.01 3.85 8.14
CA LYS A 285 11.98 4.55 7.30
C LYS A 285 11.23 5.27 6.18
N GLY A 286 11.64 6.49 5.88
CA GLY A 286 11.05 7.30 4.82
C GLY A 286 9.66 7.89 5.11
N CYS A 287 9.15 7.68 6.33
CA CYS A 287 7.88 8.22 6.78
C CYS A 287 7.98 9.71 7.18
N TYR A 288 8.09 10.63 6.21
CA TYR A 288 8.07 12.08 6.45
C TYR A 288 6.85 12.73 5.79
N GLY A 289 6.05 13.47 6.57
CA GLY A 289 4.94 14.27 6.04
C GLY A 289 3.72 14.39 6.94
N VAL A 290 3.59 13.56 7.98
CA VAL A 290 2.37 13.53 8.79
C VAL A 290 2.59 14.17 10.16
N ASP A 291 1.76 15.16 10.48
CA ASP A 291 1.54 15.55 11.87
C ASP A 291 0.82 14.38 12.58
N VAL A 292 1.59 13.57 13.31
CA VAL A 292 1.08 12.51 14.20
C VAL A 292 0.42 13.09 15.45
#